data_AF-A0A923WNI6-F1
#
_entry.id   AF-A0A923WNI6-F1
#
_cell.length_a   1.000
_cell.length_b   1.000
_cell.length_c   1.000
_cell.angle_alpha   90.00
_cell.angle_beta   90.00
_cell.angle_gamma   90.00
#
_symmetry.space_group_name_H-M   'P 1'
#
loop_
_entity.id
_entity.type
_entity.pdbx_description
1 polymer ?
#
loop_
_entity_poly.entity_id
_entity_poly.type
_entity_poly.pdbx_seq_one_letter_code
_entity_poly.pdbx_strand_id
1 'polypeptide(L)'
;GLNWRQRLLHVDLPLALPVILAGVKTAAVMSVGTATIAAFIGAGGYGERITIGLALNDNDMLLAGAIPAALLALLTQALFEVIEWRLAGRRAA
;
A
#
# COMPACT_ATOMS: atom_id res chain seq x y z
N GLY A 1 14.99 -30.11 -23.19
CA GLY A 1 14.14 -28.91 -23.20
C GLY A 1 13.72 -28.60 -21.78
N LEU A 2 13.67 -27.33 -21.42
CA LEU A 2 13.35 -26.90 -20.05
C LEU A 2 11.85 -27.10 -19.80
N ASN A 3 11.48 -27.80 -18.72
CA ASN A 3 10.08 -28.06 -18.39
C ASN A 3 9.36 -26.72 -18.09
N TRP A 4 8.08 -26.59 -18.45
CA TRP A 4 7.27 -25.38 -18.23
C TRP A 4 7.41 -24.80 -16.82
N ARG A 5 7.34 -25.66 -15.80
CA ARG A 5 7.48 -25.26 -14.40
C ARG A 5 8.89 -24.74 -14.07
N GLN A 6 9.92 -25.32 -14.67
CA GLN A 6 11.29 -24.85 -14.49
C GLN A 6 11.49 -23.48 -15.15
N ARG A 7 10.90 -23.25 -16.32
CA ARG A 7 11.02 -22.00 -17.07
C ARG A 7 10.31 -20.87 -16.34
N LEU A 8 9.08 -21.13 -15.87
CA LEU A 8 8.34 -20.18 -15.05
C LEU A 8 9.14 -19.77 -13.81
N LEU A 9 9.60 -20.72 -13.00
CA LEU A 9 10.20 -20.39 -11.70
C LEU A 9 11.60 -19.78 -11.81
N HIS A 10 12.39 -20.15 -12.83
CA HIS A 10 13.80 -19.74 -12.92
C HIS A 10 14.05 -18.63 -13.94
N VAL A 11 13.11 -18.36 -14.86
CA VAL A 11 13.28 -17.37 -15.93
C VAL A 11 12.18 -16.32 -15.85
N ASP A 12 10.93 -16.72 -16.03
CA ASP A 12 9.83 -15.76 -16.22
C ASP A 12 9.45 -15.05 -14.90
N LEU A 13 9.35 -15.79 -13.79
CA LEU A 13 9.02 -15.27 -12.46
C LEU A 13 10.05 -14.26 -11.95
N PRO A 14 11.38 -14.54 -11.94
CA PRO A 14 12.34 -13.53 -11.55
C PRO A 14 12.28 -12.32 -12.49
N LEU A 15 12.18 -12.50 -13.80
CA LEU A 15 12.13 -11.36 -14.72
C LEU A 15 10.90 -10.45 -14.46
N ALA A 16 9.73 -11.04 -14.16
CA ALA A 16 8.49 -10.33 -13.88
C ALA A 16 8.37 -9.77 -12.45
N LEU A 17 9.16 -10.27 -11.50
CA LEU A 17 9.06 -9.93 -10.07
C LEU A 17 9.08 -8.41 -9.78
N PRO A 18 9.94 -7.58 -10.39
CA PRO A 18 9.94 -6.14 -10.15
C PRO A 18 8.60 -5.47 -10.52
N VAL A 19 8.01 -5.89 -11.64
CA VAL A 19 6.73 -5.36 -12.12
C VAL A 19 5.59 -5.81 -11.19
N ILE A 20 5.60 -7.07 -10.74
CA ILE A 20 4.61 -7.57 -9.79
C ILE A 20 4.70 -6.82 -8.47
N LEU A 21 5.91 -6.60 -7.94
CA LEU A 21 6.12 -5.84 -6.69
C LEU A 21 5.66 -4.39 -6.82
N ALA A 22 5.92 -3.73 -7.95
CA ALA A 22 5.40 -2.39 -8.22
C ALA A 22 3.87 -2.36 -8.22
N GLY A 23 3.22 -3.38 -8.81
CA GLY A 23 1.76 -3.52 -8.77
C GLY A 23 1.21 -3.73 -7.36
N VAL A 24 1.83 -4.61 -6.57
CA VAL A 24 1.44 -4.88 -5.18
C VAL A 24 1.59 -3.63 -4.31
N LYS A 25 2.68 -2.87 -4.47
CA LYS A 25 2.89 -1.58 -3.78
C LYS A 25 1.72 -0.63 -4.03
N THR A 26 1.34 -0.42 -5.30
CA THR A 26 0.22 0.44 -5.66
C THR A 26 -1.10 -0.06 -5.07
N ALA A 27 -1.37 -1.37 -5.17
CA ALA A 27 -2.59 -1.96 -4.62
C ALA A 27 -2.68 -1.80 -3.09
N ALA A 28 -1.56 -1.96 -2.38
CA ALA A 28 -1.51 -1.77 -0.93
C ALA A 28 -1.80 -0.32 -0.52
N VAL A 29 -1.17 0.65 -1.19
CA VAL A 29 -1.42 2.09 -0.92
C VAL A 29 -2.88 2.46 -1.22
N MET A 30 -3.43 1.99 -2.34
CA MET A 30 -4.84 2.20 -2.66
C MET A 30 -5.77 1.57 -1.61
N SER A 31 -5.44 0.38 -1.11
CA SER A 31 -6.24 -0.31 -0.08
C SER A 31 -6.31 0.49 1.22
N VAL A 32 -5.23 1.17 1.62
CA VAL A 32 -5.24 2.08 2.79
C VAL A 32 -6.20 3.26 2.56
N GLY A 33 -6.21 3.82 1.35
CA GLY A 33 -7.17 4.86 0.97
C GLY A 33 -8.62 4.37 1.04
N THR A 34 -8.90 3.21 0.44
CA THR A 34 -10.24 2.58 0.49
C THR A 34 -10.67 2.27 1.93
N ALA A 35 -9.76 1.76 2.77
CA ALA A 35 -10.03 1.50 4.18
C ALA A 35 -10.38 2.78 4.96
N THR A 36 -9.82 3.94 4.57
CA THR A 36 -10.17 5.23 5.17
C THR A 36 -11.62 5.61 4.84
N ILE A 37 -12.07 5.34 3.62
CA ILE A 37 -13.47 5.57 3.19
C ILE A 37 -14.42 4.55 3.83
N ALA A 38 -13.96 3.35 4.21
CA ALA A 38 -14.80 2.35 4.88
C ALA A 38 -15.38 2.84 6.22
N ALA A 39 -14.86 3.92 6.81
CA ALA A 39 -15.47 4.56 7.96
C ALA A 39 -16.92 5.05 7.72
N PHE A 40 -17.29 5.38 6.47
CA PHE A 40 -18.66 5.78 6.13
C PHE A 40 -19.68 4.65 6.32
N ILE A 41 -19.24 3.39 6.30
CA ILE A 41 -20.10 2.21 6.54
C ILE A 41 -19.93 1.64 7.96
N GLY A 42 -19.33 2.40 8.88
CA GLY A 42 -19.16 2.00 10.28
C GLY A 42 -17.96 1.10 10.57
N ALA A 43 -16.98 1.01 9.66
CA ALA A 43 -15.75 0.24 9.92
C ALA A 43 -14.86 0.88 11.02
N GLY A 44 -15.11 2.14 11.39
CA GLY A 44 -14.38 2.87 12.42
C GLY A 44 -12.97 3.32 11.99
N GLY A 45 -12.11 3.57 12.98
CA GLY A 45 -10.70 3.92 12.78
C GLY A 45 -10.46 5.42 12.48
N TYR A 46 -9.34 5.76 11.85
CA TYR A 46 -8.99 7.16 11.56
C TYR A 46 -10.00 7.85 10.61
N GLY A 47 -10.62 7.07 9.70
CA GLY A 47 -11.65 7.57 8.80
C GLY A 47 -12.89 8.09 9.53
N GLU A 48 -13.23 7.55 10.69
CA GLU A 48 -14.37 8.00 11.50
C GLU A 48 -14.15 9.44 12.00
N ARG A 49 -12.92 9.76 12.39
CA ARG A 49 -12.58 11.11 12.82
C ARG A 49 -12.60 12.11 11.65
N ILE A 50 -12.22 11.66 10.45
CA ILE A 50 -12.33 12.45 9.22
C ILE A 50 -13.81 12.73 8.90
N THR A 51 -14.67 11.72 8.95
CA THR A 51 -16.09 11.88 8.63
C THR A 51 -16.81 12.77 9.64
N ILE A 52 -16.53 12.62 10.93
CA ILE A 52 -17.07 13.48 12.00
C ILE A 52 -16.57 14.92 11.84
N GLY A 53 -15.27 15.13 11.65
CA GLY A 53 -14.71 16.47 11.44
C GLY A 53 -15.29 17.17 10.22
N LEU A 54 -15.48 16.42 9.13
CA LEU A 54 -16.15 16.93 7.93
C LEU A 54 -17.60 17.33 8.19
N ALA A 55 -18.35 16.50 8.92
CA ALA A 55 -19.76 16.75 9.25
C ALA A 55 -19.94 17.95 10.20
N LEU A 56 -19.03 18.13 11.15
CA LEU A 56 -19.04 19.23 12.12
C LEU A 56 -18.36 20.51 11.61
N ASN A 57 -17.78 20.47 10.40
CA ASN A 57 -16.92 21.54 9.87
C ASN A 57 -15.76 21.89 10.82
N ASP A 58 -15.29 20.91 11.59
CA ASP A 58 -14.21 21.04 12.56
C ASP A 58 -12.91 20.55 11.91
N ASN A 59 -12.07 21.52 11.52
CA ASN A 59 -10.80 21.25 10.87
C ASN A 59 -9.81 20.53 11.81
N ASP A 60 -9.82 20.84 13.11
CA ASP A 60 -8.91 20.20 14.06
C ASP A 60 -9.25 18.72 14.21
N MET A 61 -10.54 18.40 14.28
CA MET A 61 -11.02 17.01 14.31
C MET A 61 -10.70 16.30 12.98
N LEU A 62 -10.96 16.94 11.85
CA LEU A 62 -10.67 16.38 10.52
C LEU A 62 -9.17 16.05 10.38
N LEU A 63 -8.30 16.99 10.73
CA LEU A 63 -6.85 16.82 10.66
C LEU A 63 -6.34 15.77 11.63
N ALA A 64 -6.93 15.67 12.83
CA ALA A 64 -6.59 14.62 13.79
C ALA A 64 -6.89 13.20 13.27
N GLY A 65 -7.77 13.04 12.27
CA GLY A 65 -7.96 11.77 11.53
C GLY A 65 -7.11 11.68 10.26
N ALA A 66 -7.02 12.77 9.49
CA ALA A 66 -6.36 12.80 8.19
C ALA A 66 -4.84 12.64 8.29
N ILE A 67 -4.19 13.28 9.27
CA ILE A 67 -2.74 13.20 9.47
C ILE A 67 -2.28 11.77 9.75
N PRO A 68 -2.82 11.04 10.75
CA PRO A 68 -2.41 9.65 10.99
C PRO A 68 -2.77 8.72 9.83
N ALA A 69 -3.89 8.94 9.13
CA ALA A 69 -4.23 8.16 7.93
C ALA A 69 -3.22 8.36 6.80
N ALA A 70 -2.81 9.62 6.53
CA ALA A 70 -1.79 9.94 5.55
C ALA A 70 -0.43 9.36 5.93
N LEU A 71 -0.05 9.44 7.21
CA LEU A 71 1.17 8.80 7.72
C LEU A 71 1.15 7.29 7.51
N LEU A 72 0.03 6.61 7.78
CA LEU A 72 -0.10 5.17 7.52
C LEU A 72 0.03 4.81 6.03
N ALA A 73 -0.53 5.63 5.15
CA ALA A 73 -0.39 5.44 3.70
C ALA A 73 1.08 5.59 3.27
N LEU A 74 1.78 6.63 3.76
CA LEU A 74 3.20 6.86 3.48
C LEU A 74 4.09 5.75 4.07
N LEU A 75 3.80 5.30 5.29
CA LEU A 75 4.53 4.18 5.91
C LEU A 75 4.34 2.89 5.11
N THR A 76 3.13 2.64 4.62
CA THR A 76 2.84 1.49 3.75
C THR A 76 3.63 1.58 2.46
N GLN A 77 3.64 2.75 1.81
CA GLN A 77 4.43 2.99 0.61
C GLN A 77 5.93 2.78 0.84
N ALA A 78 6.47 3.39 1.90
CA ALA A 78 7.90 3.28 2.24
C ALA A 78 8.30 1.84 2.58
N LEU A 79 7.43 1.08 3.26
CA LEU A 79 7.67 -0.33 3.55
C LEU A 79 7.85 -1.14 2.27
N PHE A 80 6.95 -0.95 1.29
CA PHE A 80 7.06 -1.63 0.00
C PHE A 80 8.28 -1.19 -0.81
N GLU A 81 8.64 0.09 -0.73
CA GLU A 81 9.85 0.62 -1.39
C GLU A 81 11.14 0.03 -0.81
N VAL A 82 11.22 -0.12 0.51
CA VAL A 82 12.35 -0.80 1.18
C VAL A 82 12.41 -2.29 0.81
N ILE A 83 11.25 -2.95 0.72
CA ILE A 83 11.15 -4.35 0.28
C ILE A 83 11.66 -4.47 -1.17
N GLU A 84 11.17 -3.62 -2.06
CA GLU A 84 11.59 -3.57 -3.46
C GLU A 84 13.09 -3.34 -3.58
N TRP A 85 13.66 -2.38 -2.84
CA TRP A 85 15.09 -2.10 -2.83
C TRP A 85 15.92 -3.30 -2.35
N ARG A 86 15.50 -3.99 -1.29
CA ARG A 86 16.19 -5.20 -0.80
C ARG A 86 16.12 -6.37 -1.79
N LEU A 87 15.03 -6.50 -2.52
CA LEU A 87 14.86 -7.54 -3.54
C LEU A 87 15.62 -7.22 -4.84
N ALA A 88 15.64 -5.95 -5.24
CA ALA A 88 16.36 -5.47 -6.42
C ALA A 88 17.88 -5.42 -6.20
N GLY A 89 18.33 -5.08 -4.99
CA GLY A 89 19.76 -5.06 -4.60
C GLY A 89 20.46 -6.41 -4.70
N ARG A 90 19.73 -7.53 -4.81
CA ARG A 90 20.30 -8.88 -5.03
C ARG A 90 20.56 -9.22 -6.50
N ARG A 91 20.28 -8.31 -7.44
CA ARG A 91 20.55 -8.51 -8.89
C ARG A 91 21.75 -7.76 -9.43
N ALA A 92 22.35 -6.89 -8.63
CA ALA A 92 23.54 -6.13 -9.00
C ALA A 92 24.85 -6.72 -8.43
N ALA A 93 24.81 -7.92 -7.84
CA ALA A 93 25.97 -8.64 -7.33
C ALA A 93 26.01 -10.06 -7.91
#